data_AF-A0A7X6U002-F1
#
_entry.id   AF-A0A7X6U002-F1
#
_cell.length_a   1.000
_cell.length_b   1.000
_cell.length_c   1.000
_cell.angle_alpha   90.00
_cell.angle_beta   90.00
_cell.angle_gamma   90.00
#
_symmetry.space_group_name_H-M   'P 1'
#
loop_
_entity.id
_entity.type
_entity.pdbx_description
1 polymer ?
#
loop_
_entity_poly.entity_id
_entity_poly.type
_entity_poly.pdbx_seq_one_letter_code
_entity_poly.pdbx_strand_id
1 'polypeptide(L)'
;MALKEGRCVNCGSLLYLDPEMPKGHCLFCDCVFDNEDAFRANENPESFTFPNEKQPKYEGPSLTPGRARRGPVVPAASVAPTPAEKKEDGYQLPETKVPNLKIPVKTVVLYSVLTLLIIGILVAVAFPLLAKRNQRQAEIADKFAKALDYPID
;
A
#
# COMPACT_ATOMS: atom_id res chain seq x y z
N MET A 1 -3.58 -12.71 -23.88
CA MET A 1 -3.22 -13.73 -22.90
C MET A 1 -3.55 -13.23 -21.52
N ALA A 2 -3.97 -14.11 -20.62
CA ALA A 2 -4.27 -13.75 -19.25
C ALA A 2 -2.98 -13.81 -18.43
N LEU A 3 -2.64 -12.71 -17.76
CA LEU A 3 -1.55 -12.70 -16.79
C LEU A 3 -1.91 -13.63 -15.63
N LYS A 4 -0.95 -14.40 -15.12
CA LYS A 4 -1.13 -15.26 -13.95
C LYS A 4 -0.55 -14.57 -12.72
N GLU A 5 -1.22 -14.73 -11.58
CA GLU A 5 -0.73 -14.25 -10.29
C GLU A 5 0.41 -15.14 -9.80
N GLY A 6 1.53 -14.50 -9.46
CA GLY A 6 2.71 -15.11 -8.86
C GLY A 6 3.17 -14.31 -7.64
N ARG A 7 4.10 -14.89 -6.89
CA ARG A 7 4.70 -14.27 -5.70
C ARG A 7 6.22 -14.25 -5.84
N CYS A 8 6.83 -13.10 -5.57
CA CYS A 8 8.29 -12.99 -5.60
C CYS A 8 8.94 -13.92 -4.57
N VAL A 9 9.89 -14.74 -5.02
CA VAL A 9 10.62 -15.69 -4.16
C VAL A 9 11.56 -15.02 -3.15
N ASN A 10 11.95 -13.76 -3.38
CA ASN A 10 12.84 -13.03 -2.47
C ASN A 10 12.07 -12.25 -1.39
N CYS A 11 11.13 -11.38 -1.79
CA CYS A 11 10.46 -10.46 -0.87
C CYS A 11 8.98 -10.79 -0.60
N GLY A 12 8.43 -11.83 -1.24
CA GLY A 12 7.05 -12.25 -1.02
C GLY A 12 5.97 -11.34 -1.61
N SER A 13 6.34 -10.32 -2.40
CA SER A 13 5.39 -9.43 -3.08
C SER A 13 4.55 -10.18 -4.13
N LEU A 14 3.29 -9.78 -4.27
CA LEU A 14 2.38 -10.28 -5.30
C LEU A 14 2.68 -9.61 -6.65
N LEU A 15 2.76 -10.41 -7.71
CA LEU A 15 3.15 -10.00 -9.05
C LEU A 15 2.19 -10.61 -10.08
N TYR A 16 1.94 -9.86 -11.16
CA TYR A 16 1.28 -10.40 -12.35
C TYR A 16 2.35 -10.75 -13.38
N LEU A 17 2.45 -12.01 -13.74
CA LEU A 17 3.50 -12.54 -14.62
C LEU A 17 2.87 -13.14 -15.89
N ASP A 18 3.64 -13.08 -16.98
CA ASP A 18 3.27 -13.74 -18.23
C ASP A 18 3.70 -15.22 -18.19
N PRO A 19 2.77 -16.19 -18.27
CA PRO A 19 3.12 -17.61 -18.19
C PRO A 19 3.98 -18.09 -19.38
N GLU A 20 4.05 -17.34 -20.48
CA GLU A 20 4.90 -17.71 -21.64
C GLU A 20 6.35 -17.29 -21.46
N MET A 21 6.63 -16.38 -20.52
CA MET A 21 7.98 -15.95 -20.21
C MET A 21 8.59 -16.91 -19.18
N PRO A 22 9.83 -17.39 -19.37
CA PRO A 22 10.47 -18.28 -18.40
C PRO A 22 10.86 -17.55 -17.12
N LYS A 23 11.18 -16.25 -17.21
CA LYS A 23 11.68 -15.43 -16.11
C LYS A 23 10.79 -14.23 -15.84
N GLY A 24 10.68 -13.90 -14.56
CA GLY A 24 10.00 -12.74 -14.04
C GLY A 24 10.98 -11.81 -13.34
N HIS A 25 10.60 -10.54 -13.25
CA HIS A 25 11.34 -9.52 -12.51
C HIS A 25 10.41 -8.85 -11.50
N CYS A 26 10.85 -8.78 -10.25
CA CYS A 26 10.14 -8.09 -9.19
C CYS A 26 10.56 -6.62 -9.18
N LEU A 27 9.62 -5.72 -9.45
CA LEU A 27 9.84 -4.27 -9.38
C LEU A 27 10.12 -3.74 -7.97
N PHE A 28 9.84 -4.52 -6.91
CA PHE A 28 10.00 -4.07 -5.53
C PHE A 28 11.40 -4.33 -4.96
N CYS A 29 11.99 -5.47 -5.28
CA CYS A 29 13.29 -5.87 -4.76
C CYS A 29 14.32 -6.16 -5.85
N ASP A 30 13.98 -5.88 -7.11
CA ASP A 30 14.79 -6.12 -8.31
C ASP A 30 15.23 -7.59 -8.54
N CYS A 31 14.65 -8.53 -7.81
CA CYS A 31 14.93 -9.96 -7.97
C CYS A 31 14.45 -10.46 -9.35
N VAL A 32 15.34 -11.16 -10.05
CA VAL A 32 15.00 -11.94 -11.25
C VAL A 32 14.92 -13.41 -10.85
N PHE A 33 13.80 -14.05 -11.18
CA PHE A 33 13.48 -15.41 -10.77
C PHE A 33 12.74 -16.14 -11.89
N ASP A 34 12.59 -17.45 -11.76
CA ASP A 34 11.82 -18.25 -12.69
C ASP A 34 10.32 -18.16 -12.39
N ASN A 35 9.49 -17.98 -13.42
CA ASN A 35 8.06 -17.77 -13.26
C ASN A 35 7.35 -18.96 -12.60
N GLU A 36 7.84 -20.18 -12.82
CA GLU A 36 7.32 -21.39 -12.18
C GLU A 36 7.44 -21.34 -10.66
N ASP A 37 8.59 -20.88 -10.15
CA ASP A 37 8.82 -20.76 -8.71
C ASP A 37 7.95 -19.65 -8.12
N ALA A 38 7.72 -18.57 -8.87
CA ALA A 38 6.80 -17.52 -8.44
C ALA A 38 5.34 -17.98 -8.39
N PHE A 39 4.89 -18.81 -9.33
CA PHE A 39 3.56 -19.42 -9.27
C PHE A 39 3.45 -20.40 -8.11
N ARG A 40 4.47 -21.21 -7.87
CA ARG A 40 4.51 -22.17 -6.76
C ARG A 40 4.49 -21.46 -5.40
N ALA A 41 5.26 -20.38 -5.25
CA ALA A 41 5.28 -19.54 -4.05
C ALA A 41 3.95 -18.81 -3.81
N ASN A 42 3.15 -18.58 -4.86
CA ASN A 42 1.80 -18.03 -4.71
C ASN A 42 0.79 -19.09 -4.25
N GLU A 43 0.86 -20.29 -4.83
CA GLU A 43 -0.02 -21.41 -4.48
C GLU A 43 0.27 -21.97 -3.08
N ASN A 44 1.54 -22.00 -2.67
CA ASN A 44 1.98 -22.51 -1.37
C ASN A 44 2.99 -21.55 -0.71
N PRO A 45 2.54 -20.42 -0.14
CA PRO A 45 3.45 -19.44 0.45
C PRO A 45 4.15 -19.95 1.71
N GLU A 46 3.53 -20.89 2.44
CA GLU A 46 4.06 -21.40 3.71
C GLU A 46 5.24 -22.37 3.55
N SER A 47 5.43 -22.92 2.34
CA SER A 47 6.57 -23.79 2.02
C SER A 47 7.78 -23.02 1.46
N PHE A 48 7.66 -21.70 1.29
CA PHE A 48 8.72 -20.84 0.76
C PHE A 48 9.28 -19.93 1.85
N THR A 49 10.62 -19.84 1.89
CA THR A 49 11.33 -18.85 2.70
C THR A 49 11.60 -17.62 1.85
N PHE A 50 11.25 -16.45 2.36
CA PHE A 50 11.48 -15.16 1.69
C PHE A 50 12.64 -14.43 2.36
N PRO A 51 13.89 -14.58 1.86
CA PRO A 51 15.09 -14.08 2.54
C PRO A 51 15.20 -12.55 2.54
N ASN A 52 14.50 -11.87 1.63
CA ASN A 52 14.47 -10.41 1.50
C ASN A 52 15.87 -9.76 1.41
N GLU A 53 16.78 -10.44 0.71
CA GLU A 53 18.15 -9.96 0.50
C GLU A 53 18.18 -8.86 -0.56
N LYS A 54 19.12 -7.92 -0.42
CA LYS A 54 19.33 -6.85 -1.41
C LYS A 54 19.83 -7.47 -2.71
N GLN A 55 19.04 -7.34 -3.78
CA GLN A 55 19.43 -7.80 -5.10
C GLN A 55 20.14 -6.68 -5.88
N PRO A 56 21.07 -7.03 -6.78
CA PRO A 56 21.63 -6.07 -7.70
C PRO A 56 20.55 -5.54 -8.65
N LYS A 57 20.74 -4.31 -9.13
CA LYS A 57 19.85 -3.73 -10.14
C LYS A 57 19.95 -4.53 -11.43
N TYR A 58 18.81 -4.96 -11.97
CA TYR A 58 18.76 -5.70 -13.22
C TYR A 58 18.98 -4.77 -14.44
N GLU A 59 20.00 -5.06 -15.25
CA GLU A 59 20.36 -4.30 -16.46
C GLU A 59 20.04 -5.05 -17.77
N GLY A 60 19.37 -6.21 -17.68
CA GLY A 60 19.06 -7.03 -18.84
C GLY A 60 17.84 -6.56 -19.65
N PRO A 61 17.44 -7.33 -20.67
CA PRO A 61 16.25 -7.04 -21.47
C PRO A 61 15.00 -7.03 -20.59
N SER A 62 14.06 -6.12 -20.86
CA SER A 62 12.84 -5.97 -20.05
C SER A 62 12.08 -7.29 -19.92
N LEU A 63 11.98 -7.79 -18.69
CA LEU A 63 11.15 -8.94 -18.31
C LEU A 63 9.76 -8.53 -17.80
N THR A 64 9.40 -7.26 -17.94
CA THR A 64 8.04 -6.84 -17.63
C THR A 64 7.08 -7.53 -18.61
N PRO A 65 5.97 -8.11 -18.13
CA PRO A 65 4.97 -8.69 -19.01
C PRO A 65 4.55 -7.63 -20.01
N GLY A 66 4.74 -7.94 -21.30
CA GLY A 66 4.44 -7.01 -22.37
C GLY A 66 3.02 -6.51 -22.15
N ARG A 67 2.83 -5.17 -22.11
CA ARG A 67 1.49 -4.58 -22.25
C ARG A 67 0.83 -5.34 -23.38
N ALA A 68 -0.34 -5.93 -23.12
CA ALA A 68 -1.17 -6.48 -24.18
C ALA A 68 -1.03 -5.51 -25.36
N ARG A 69 -0.49 -6.00 -26.49
CA ARG A 69 -0.40 -5.21 -27.72
C ARG A 69 -1.86 -4.90 -28.09
N ARG A 70 -2.43 -3.86 -27.47
CA ARG A 70 -3.44 -3.05 -28.12
C ARG A 70 -2.71 -2.64 -29.38
N GLY A 71 -3.17 -3.18 -30.52
CA GLY A 71 -2.69 -2.78 -31.83
C GLY A 71 -2.63 -1.24 -31.89
N PRO A 72 -1.83 -0.65 -32.79
CA PRO A 72 -1.59 0.78 -32.80
C PRO A 72 -2.93 1.50 -32.62
N VAL A 73 -3.14 2.07 -31.43
CA VAL A 73 -4.13 3.11 -31.28
C VAL A 73 -3.45 4.23 -32.03
N VAL A 74 -3.72 4.31 -33.33
CA VAL A 74 -3.47 5.51 -34.11
C VAL A 74 -4.25 6.56 -33.34
N PRO A 75 -3.61 7.50 -32.62
CA PRO A 75 -4.35 8.66 -32.21
C PRO A 75 -4.88 9.23 -33.52
N ALA A 76 -6.19 9.27 -33.69
CA ALA A 76 -6.77 9.96 -34.83
C ALA A 76 -6.08 11.32 -34.85
N ALA A 77 -5.33 11.60 -35.92
CA ALA A 77 -4.60 12.84 -36.03
C ALA A 77 -5.62 13.93 -35.75
N SER A 78 -5.41 14.68 -34.66
CA SER A 78 -6.22 15.85 -34.40
C SER A 78 -5.96 16.77 -35.57
N VAL A 79 -6.87 16.77 -36.52
CA VAL A 79 -6.91 17.76 -37.59
C VAL A 79 -6.98 19.07 -36.83
N ALA A 80 -5.91 19.86 -36.91
CA ALA A 80 -5.95 21.22 -36.43
C ALA A 80 -7.19 21.84 -37.05
N PRO A 81 -8.16 22.33 -36.26
CA PRO A 81 -9.36 22.89 -36.84
C PRO A 81 -8.89 24.06 -37.71
N THR A 82 -9.11 23.92 -39.01
CA THR A 82 -9.25 25.08 -39.89
C THR A 82 -10.21 26.03 -39.18
N PRO A 83 -9.96 27.35 -39.19
CA PRO A 83 -10.84 28.31 -38.55
C PRO A 83 -12.18 28.26 -39.28
N ALA A 84 -13.06 27.38 -38.81
CA ALA A 84 -14.42 27.27 -39.26
C ALA A 84 -15.12 28.53 -38.75
N GLU A 85 -15.64 29.29 -39.69
CA GLU A 85 -16.46 30.46 -39.42
C GLU A 85 -17.50 30.12 -38.34
N LYS A 86 -17.56 30.99 -37.32
CA LYS A 86 -18.54 30.95 -36.24
C LYS A 86 -19.92 30.71 -36.82
N LYS A 87 -20.44 29.49 -36.69
CA LYS A 87 -21.87 29.25 -36.65
C LYS A 87 -22.24 29.11 -35.20
N GLU A 88 -23.00 30.09 -34.73
CA GLU A 88 -23.60 30.10 -33.39
C GLU A 88 -24.70 29.03 -33.34
N ASP A 89 -24.29 27.75 -33.30
CA ASP A 89 -25.22 26.68 -32.96
C ASP A 89 -25.13 26.48 -31.45
N GLY A 90 -26.09 27.13 -30.76
CA GLY A 90 -26.24 27.13 -29.31
C GLY A 90 -26.52 25.75 -28.74
N TYR A 91 -25.48 24.91 -28.63
CA TYR A 91 -25.52 23.69 -27.84
C TYR A 91 -25.02 23.99 -26.42
N GLN A 92 -25.95 24.17 -25.49
CA GLN A 92 -25.65 24.24 -24.06
C GLN A 92 -25.52 22.81 -23.53
N LEU A 93 -24.33 22.45 -23.03
CA LEU A 93 -24.16 21.21 -22.25
C LEU A 93 -25.16 21.27 -21.07
N PRO A 94 -26.01 20.26 -20.88
CA PRO A 94 -26.81 20.19 -19.67
C PRO A 94 -25.84 20.04 -18.50
N GLU A 95 -25.82 21.03 -17.61
CA GLU A 95 -25.07 20.96 -16.36
C GLU A 95 -25.59 19.76 -15.57
N THR A 96 -24.84 18.65 -15.60
CA THR A 96 -25.11 17.50 -14.76
C THR A 96 -24.91 17.94 -13.32
N LYS A 97 -26.01 18.31 -12.64
CA LYS A 97 -26.01 18.67 -11.23
C LYS A 97 -25.54 17.46 -10.45
N VAL A 98 -24.26 17.42 -10.12
CA VAL A 98 -23.71 16.47 -9.17
C VAL A 98 -24.51 16.66 -7.89
N PRO A 99 -25.26 15.66 -7.42
CA PRO A 99 -26.02 15.81 -6.20
C PRO A 99 -25.04 16.17 -5.08
N ASN A 100 -25.36 17.23 -4.35
CA ASN A 100 -24.56 17.65 -3.20
C ASN A 100 -24.64 16.52 -2.16
N LEU A 101 -23.64 15.62 -2.14
CA LEU A 101 -23.48 14.58 -1.13
C LEU A 101 -23.09 15.26 0.20
N LYS A 102 -24.02 16.02 0.78
CA LYS A 102 -23.89 16.51 2.15
C LYS A 102 -24.14 15.32 3.07
N ILE A 103 -23.08 14.86 3.72
CA ILE A 103 -23.19 13.86 4.78
C ILE A 103 -24.14 14.44 5.84
N PRO A 104 -25.19 13.70 6.25
CA PRO A 104 -26.11 14.20 7.26
C PRO A 104 -25.35 14.40 8.57
N VAL A 105 -25.52 15.58 9.18
CA VAL A 105 -24.80 15.98 10.41
C VAL A 105 -24.96 14.95 11.53
N LYS A 106 -26.11 14.28 11.61
CA LYS A 106 -26.37 13.19 12.56
C LYS A 106 -25.38 12.04 12.42
N THR A 107 -25.00 11.67 11.20
CA THR A 107 -24.03 10.61 10.93
C THR A 107 -22.63 11.03 11.33
N VAL A 108 -22.26 12.29 11.09
CA VAL A 108 -20.97 12.85 11.55
C VAL A 108 -20.88 12.82 13.08
N VAL A 109 -21.94 13.24 13.75
CA VAL A 109 -22.02 13.23 15.23
C VAL A 109 -21.95 11.80 15.75
N LEU A 110 -22.71 10.86 15.17
CA LEU A 110 -22.68 9.45 15.56
C LEU A 110 -21.26 8.86 15.50
N TYR A 111 -20.56 9.08 14.38
CA TYR A 111 -19.19 8.58 14.24
C TYR A 111 -18.25 9.25 15.24
N SER A 112 -18.36 10.55 15.46
CA SER A 112 -17.52 11.24 16.45
C SER A 112 -17.71 10.70 17.88
N VAL A 113 -18.95 10.40 18.28
CA VAL A 113 -19.24 9.82 19.60
C VAL A 113 -18.65 8.42 19.71
N LEU A 114 -18.78 7.60 18.67
CA LEU A 114 -18.20 6.26 18.62
C LEU A 114 -16.67 6.32 18.76
N THR A 115 -16.01 7.24 18.06
CA THR A 115 -14.56 7.41 18.13
C THR A 115 -14.10 7.82 19.54
N LEU A 116 -14.79 8.80 20.14
CA LEU A 116 -14.50 9.23 21.51
C LEU A 116 -14.69 8.11 22.54
N LEU A 117 -15.70 7.28 22.36
CA LEU A 117 -15.97 6.14 23.24
C LEU A 117 -14.84 5.12 23.18
N ILE A 118 -14.35 4.77 21.99
CA ILE A 118 -13.22 3.85 21.81
C ILE A 118 -11.96 4.41 22.46
N ILE A 119 -11.65 5.70 22.23
CA ILE A 119 -10.51 6.37 22.85
C ILE A 119 -10.63 6.36 24.37
N GLY A 120 -11.83 6.63 24.90
CA GLY A 120 -12.11 6.60 26.34
C GLY A 120 -11.83 5.23 26.96
N ILE A 121 -12.25 4.14 26.30
CA ILE A 121 -11.97 2.77 26.76
C ILE A 121 -10.46 2.50 26.76
N LEU A 122 -9.76 2.86 25.69
CA LEU A 122 -8.31 2.66 25.59
C LEU A 122 -7.57 3.41 26.70
N VAL A 123 -7.94 4.67 26.98
CA VAL A 123 -7.35 5.45 28.08
C VAL A 123 -7.67 4.81 29.44
N ALA A 124 -8.91 4.39 29.66
CA ALA A 124 -9.33 3.76 30.92
C ALA A 124 -8.54 2.49 31.26
N VAL A 125 -8.10 1.73 30.25
CA VAL A 125 -7.29 0.52 30.45
C VAL A 125 -5.79 0.83 30.46
N ALA A 126 -5.30 1.66 29.54
CA ALA A 126 -3.88 1.95 29.41
C ALA A 126 -3.34 2.79 30.57
N PHE A 127 -4.12 3.77 31.06
CA PHE A 127 -3.70 4.66 32.14
C PHE A 127 -3.35 3.93 33.45
N PRO A 128 -4.21 3.04 34.02
CA PRO A 128 -3.86 2.33 35.25
C PRO A 128 -2.67 1.38 35.06
N LEU A 129 -2.49 0.79 33.87
CA LEU A 129 -1.32 -0.04 33.57
C LEU A 129 -0.04 0.79 33.57
N LEU A 130 -0.06 1.95 32.92
CA LEU A 130 1.08 2.89 32.89
C LEU A 130 1.39 3.45 34.30
N ALA A 131 0.36 3.82 35.07
CA ALA A 131 0.53 4.31 36.43
C ALA A 131 1.20 3.25 37.33
N LYS A 132 0.71 2.00 37.30
CA LYS A 132 1.33 0.88 38.05
C LYS A 132 2.77 0.61 37.61
N ARG A 133 3.04 0.68 36.30
CA ARG A 133 4.40 0.49 35.76
C ARG A 133 5.35 1.56 36.29
N ASN A 134 4.94 2.82 36.25
CA ASN A 134 5.76 3.95 36.69
C ASN A 134 6.00 3.90 38.20
N GLN A 135 5.00 3.52 39.00
CA GLN A 135 5.17 3.30 40.44
C GLN A 135 6.21 2.21 40.73
N ARG A 136 6.13 1.07 40.04
CA ARG A 136 7.12 -0.01 40.20
C ARG A 136 8.53 0.42 39.79
N GLN A 137 8.66 1.22 38.72
CA GLN A 137 9.95 1.76 38.31
C GLN A 137 10.54 2.70 39.37
N ALA A 138 9.71 3.58 39.95
CA ALA A 138 10.13 4.44 41.06
C ALA A 138 10.57 3.62 42.29
N GLU A 139 9.79 2.61 42.69
CA GLU A 139 10.15 1.72 43.80
C GLU A 139 11.47 0.95 43.56
N ILE A 140 11.70 0.50 42.33
CA ILE A 140 12.94 -0.18 41.95
C ILE A 140 14.11 0.81 42.01
N ALA A 141 13.96 2.00 41.45
CA ALA A 141 14.97 3.05 41.49
C ALA A 141 15.32 3.43 42.93
N ASP A 142 14.31 3.61 43.80
CA ASP A 142 14.51 3.90 45.22
C ASP A 142 15.23 2.78 45.96
N LYS A 143 14.91 1.51 45.66
CA LYS A 143 15.61 0.35 46.24
C LYS A 143 17.07 0.30 45.78
N PHE A 144 17.34 0.58 44.51
CA PHE A 144 18.71 0.64 44.00
C PHE A 144 19.50 1.78 44.63
N ALA A 145 18.91 2.99 44.71
CA ALA A 145 19.54 4.14 45.34
C ALA A 145 19.87 3.89 46.82
N LYS A 146 18.98 3.20 47.55
CA LYS A 146 19.22 2.82 48.95
C LYS A 146 20.23 1.69 49.14
N ALA A 147 20.41 0.83 48.13
CA ALA A 147 21.35 -0.28 48.17
C ALA A 147 22.77 0.11 47.75
N LEU A 148 22.94 1.28 47.12
CA LEU A 148 24.25 1.83 46.74
C LEU A 148 24.78 2.67 47.89
N ASP A 149 25.76 2.12 48.61
CA ASP A 149 26.39 2.71 49.81
C ASP A 149 27.50 3.73 49.47
N TYR A 150 27.37 4.41 48.33
CA TYR A 150 28.30 5.45 47.89
C TYR A 150 27.57 6.57 47.15
N PRO A 151 27.94 7.85 47.39
CA PRO A 151 27.29 8.98 46.74
C PRO A 151 27.57 8.96 45.24
N ILE A 152 26.51 9.09 44.45
CA ILE A 152 26.59 9.35 43.02
C ILE A 152 26.54 10.88 42.87
N ASP A 153 27.70 11.49 42.61
CA ASP A 153 27.79 12.88 42.11
C ASP A 153 27.32 12.98 40.66
#